data_AF-A0A424STM0-F1
#
_entry.id   AF-A0A424STM0-F1
#
_cell.length_a   1.000
_cell.length_b   1.000
_cell.length_c   1.000
_cell.angle_alpha   90.00
_cell.angle_beta   90.00
_cell.angle_gamma   90.00
#
_symmetry.space_group_name_H-M   'P 1'
#
loop_
_entity.id
_entity.type
_entity.pdbx_description
1 polymer ?
#
loop_
_entity_poly.entity_id
_entity_poly.type
_entity_poly.pdbx_seq_one_letter_code
_entity_poly.pdbx_strand_id
1 'polypeptide(L)'
;MIRKILGLSLLCAFSFNAHAQATDDNEINIDQTGDTLTLYVDQYGYGNKIGLDNFSSGSSAMPITGSSLTFNIDQIGNENLLFGKFVGDSSTANLLWTGDSNVWDWDVGYIGSADSSAYDVDITGDSNTMDFDQGYNASAERLDLDLTVIGSSNIFDVDIDVDDAVWNMDITGGSNNINTMQKDGAEHEINLTHVGSSADIDINQLSGTCPTGVSTCNGIITLDIDSENATIQINQKDSSTDS
;
A
#
# COMPACT_ATOMS: atom_id res chain seq x y z
N MET A 1 -61.05 -47.05 -28.49
CA MET A 1 -59.81 -47.80 -28.76
C MET A 1 -58.68 -47.08 -28.04
N ILE A 2 -58.14 -47.69 -26.99
CA ILE A 2 -57.07 -47.12 -26.13
C ILE A 2 -55.72 -47.39 -26.79
N ARG A 3 -54.86 -46.37 -26.87
CA ARG A 3 -53.41 -46.55 -27.01
C ARG A 3 -52.68 -45.56 -26.10
N LYS A 4 -52.15 -46.09 -25.00
CA LYS A 4 -51.03 -45.48 -24.27
C LYS A 4 -49.75 -45.99 -24.92
N ILE A 5 -48.82 -45.10 -25.24
CA ILE A 5 -47.41 -45.44 -25.41
C ILE A 5 -46.61 -44.47 -24.53
N LEU A 6 -45.82 -45.08 -23.65
CA LEU A 6 -44.87 -44.48 -22.73
C LEU A 6 -43.72 -43.79 -23.46
N GLY A 7 -43.21 -42.73 -22.83
CA GLY A 7 -41.78 -42.51 -22.64
C GLY A 7 -41.07 -41.69 -23.71
N LEU A 8 -40.51 -40.55 -23.30
CA LEU A 8 -39.06 -40.44 -23.05
C LEU A 8 -38.82 -39.10 -22.35
N SER A 9 -38.12 -39.12 -21.21
CA SER A 9 -37.71 -37.93 -20.48
C SER A 9 -36.78 -37.10 -21.35
N LEU A 10 -37.21 -35.90 -21.75
CA LEU A 10 -36.28 -34.89 -22.25
C LEU A 10 -35.86 -34.05 -21.06
N LEU A 11 -34.79 -34.50 -20.41
CA LEU A 11 -33.96 -33.70 -19.53
C LEU A 11 -33.39 -32.58 -20.41
N CYS A 12 -34.09 -31.45 -20.51
CA CYS A 12 -33.53 -30.24 -21.10
C CYS A 12 -32.35 -29.84 -20.23
N ALA A 13 -31.16 -30.20 -20.69
CA ALA A 13 -29.91 -29.68 -20.21
C ALA A 13 -29.99 -28.16 -20.24
N PHE A 14 -30.07 -27.55 -19.05
CA PHE A 14 -29.71 -26.15 -18.89
C PHE A 14 -28.24 -26.05 -19.28
N SER A 15 -27.99 -25.63 -20.51
CA SER A 15 -26.69 -25.16 -20.95
C SER A 15 -26.38 -23.90 -20.15
N PHE A 16 -25.74 -24.06 -19.00
CA PHE A 16 -24.99 -22.97 -18.40
C PHE A 16 -23.87 -22.64 -19.38
N ASN A 17 -24.13 -21.67 -20.26
CA ASN A 17 -23.04 -20.88 -20.84
C ASN A 17 -22.47 -20.06 -19.68
N ALA A 18 -21.58 -20.66 -18.90
CA ALA A 18 -20.63 -19.91 -18.11
C ALA A 18 -19.77 -19.14 -19.12
N HIS A 19 -20.13 -17.89 -19.38
CA HIS A 19 -19.20 -16.95 -19.97
C HIS A 19 -18.02 -16.88 -19.01
N ALA A 20 -16.81 -17.25 -19.46
CA ALA A 20 -15.61 -16.79 -18.80
C ALA A 20 -15.66 -15.26 -18.88
N GLN A 21 -15.90 -14.60 -17.76
CA GLN A 21 -15.72 -13.16 -17.64
C GLN A 21 -14.21 -12.92 -17.83
N ALA A 22 -13.81 -11.99 -18.70
CA ALA A 22 -12.40 -11.65 -18.86
C ALA A 22 -11.88 -11.08 -17.54
N THR A 23 -10.86 -11.72 -16.96
CA THR A 23 -10.24 -11.34 -15.68
C THR A 23 -9.16 -10.27 -15.85
N ASP A 24 -8.84 -9.87 -17.08
CA ASP A 24 -7.63 -9.09 -17.43
C ASP A 24 -7.94 -7.73 -18.10
N ASP A 25 -9.15 -7.19 -17.95
CA ASP A 25 -9.45 -5.83 -18.42
C ASP A 25 -8.98 -4.81 -17.36
N ASN A 26 -8.58 -3.59 -17.78
CA ASN A 26 -8.01 -2.48 -16.96
C ASN A 26 -6.52 -2.60 -16.50
N GLU A 27 -5.56 -2.51 -17.44
CA GLU A 27 -4.11 -2.47 -17.17
C GLU A 27 -3.45 -1.14 -17.60
N ILE A 28 -2.58 -0.57 -16.75
CA ILE A 28 -1.77 0.61 -17.08
C ILE A 28 -0.28 0.32 -16.88
N ASN A 29 0.50 0.64 -17.90
CA ASN A 29 1.95 0.44 -17.95
C ASN A 29 2.64 1.78 -18.21
N ILE A 30 3.52 2.19 -17.30
CA ILE A 30 4.15 3.50 -17.30
C ILE A 30 5.66 3.33 -17.43
N ASP A 31 6.23 3.93 -18.47
CA ASP A 31 7.68 4.11 -18.62
C ASP A 31 7.91 5.60 -18.83
N GLN A 32 8.38 6.26 -17.78
CA GLN A 32 8.57 7.70 -17.78
C GLN A 32 10.04 8.04 -17.57
N THR A 33 10.55 8.87 -18.48
CA THR A 33 11.86 9.50 -18.36
C THR A 33 11.72 11.00 -18.62
N GLY A 34 12.29 11.81 -17.73
CA GLY A 34 12.26 13.27 -17.81
C GLY A 34 12.01 13.90 -16.45
N ASP A 35 12.24 15.21 -16.34
CA ASP A 35 12.29 15.85 -15.02
C ASP A 35 10.95 15.87 -14.29
N THR A 36 9.82 15.85 -15.02
CA THR A 36 8.49 16.03 -14.42
C THR A 36 7.42 15.08 -14.96
N LEU A 37 6.51 14.63 -14.10
CA LEU A 37 5.27 13.92 -14.46
C LEU A 37 4.12 14.39 -13.58
N THR A 38 2.95 14.63 -14.17
CA THR A 38 1.68 14.70 -13.43
C THR A 38 0.75 13.66 -14.02
N LEU A 39 0.31 12.70 -13.20
CA LEU A 39 -0.49 11.55 -13.60
C LEU A 39 -1.81 11.53 -12.83
N TYR A 40 -2.91 11.41 -13.57
CA TYR A 40 -4.26 11.22 -13.04
C TYR A 40 -4.79 9.90 -13.60
N VAL A 41 -5.29 9.02 -12.73
CA VAL A 41 -5.83 7.71 -13.09
C VAL A 41 -7.12 7.47 -12.32
N ASP A 42 -8.18 7.12 -13.05
CA ASP A 42 -9.42 6.59 -12.47
C ASP A 42 -9.72 5.21 -13.08
N GLN A 43 -9.71 4.15 -12.27
CA GLN A 43 -10.06 2.79 -12.68
C GLN A 43 -11.27 2.27 -11.87
N TYR A 44 -12.23 1.67 -12.57
CA TYR A 44 -13.47 1.16 -11.99
C TYR A 44 -13.74 -0.27 -12.44
N GLY A 45 -13.82 -1.21 -11.50
CA GLY A 45 -14.18 -2.60 -11.76
C GLY A 45 -13.03 -3.48 -12.25
N TYR A 46 -13.38 -4.70 -12.66
CA TYR A 46 -12.48 -5.84 -12.92
C TYR A 46 -11.28 -5.47 -13.81
N GLY A 47 -10.03 -5.92 -13.65
CA GLY A 47 -9.25 -6.43 -12.52
C GLY A 47 -7.96 -5.59 -12.37
N ASN A 48 -8.04 -4.48 -11.63
CA ASN A 48 -7.19 -3.30 -11.85
C ASN A 48 -5.71 -3.51 -11.49
N LYS A 49 -4.79 -3.14 -12.41
CA LYS A 49 -3.33 -3.27 -12.25
C LYS A 49 -2.58 -2.07 -12.81
N ILE A 50 -1.59 -1.59 -12.04
CA ILE A 50 -0.55 -0.67 -12.53
C ILE A 50 0.82 -1.22 -12.13
N GLY A 51 1.76 -1.26 -13.08
CA GLY A 51 3.16 -1.63 -12.83
C GLY A 51 3.47 -3.14 -12.87
N LEU A 52 4.52 -3.57 -12.13
CA LEU A 52 4.99 -4.97 -12.07
C LEU A 52 5.70 -5.28 -10.72
N ASP A 53 5.68 -6.56 -10.33
CA ASP A 53 6.36 -7.29 -9.23
C ASP A 53 5.42 -7.96 -8.20
N ASN A 54 4.29 -8.56 -8.60
CA ASN A 54 4.44 -9.98 -9.00
C ASN A 54 3.22 -10.66 -9.66
N PHE A 55 2.54 -10.04 -10.63
CA PHE A 55 1.39 -10.68 -11.30
C PHE A 55 1.77 -11.82 -12.24
N SER A 56 2.26 -12.94 -11.68
CA SER A 56 3.41 -13.76 -12.10
C SER A 56 3.39 -14.47 -13.47
N SER A 57 2.73 -13.92 -14.49
CA SER A 57 3.29 -13.79 -15.84
C SER A 57 2.56 -12.80 -16.78
N GLY A 58 1.97 -11.70 -16.26
CA GLY A 58 1.70 -10.51 -17.11
C GLY A 58 1.05 -9.26 -16.46
N SER A 59 1.86 -8.23 -16.19
CA SER A 59 1.75 -6.80 -16.58
C SER A 59 3.17 -6.18 -16.55
N SER A 60 3.43 -5.00 -17.14
CA SER A 60 4.76 -4.30 -17.19
C SER A 60 4.64 -2.96 -17.92
N ALA A 61 4.87 -1.79 -17.35
CA ALA A 61 6.11 -1.34 -16.73
C ALA A 61 5.78 -0.40 -15.58
N MET A 62 6.66 -0.34 -14.57
CA MET A 62 6.78 0.81 -13.69
C MET A 62 8.26 1.17 -13.44
N PRO A 63 8.93 1.76 -14.43
CA PRO A 63 10.06 2.64 -14.18
C PRO A 63 9.63 4.08 -14.46
N ILE A 64 9.47 4.83 -13.38
CA ILE A 64 9.24 6.27 -13.41
C ILE A 64 10.51 6.92 -12.86
N THR A 65 11.09 7.86 -13.60
CA THR A 65 12.26 8.62 -13.17
C THR A 65 12.09 10.09 -13.51
N GLY A 66 12.02 10.93 -12.49
CA GLY A 66 11.98 12.37 -12.64
C GLY A 66 12.23 13.10 -11.34
N SER A 67 12.66 14.36 -11.41
CA SER A 67 12.90 15.18 -10.22
C SER A 67 11.62 15.66 -9.52
N SER A 68 10.49 15.73 -10.22
CA SER A 68 9.21 16.16 -9.64
C SER A 68 8.02 15.35 -10.19
N LEU A 69 7.42 14.54 -9.35
CA LEU A 69 6.36 13.59 -9.72
C LEU A 69 5.08 13.88 -8.92
N THR A 70 3.94 13.93 -9.61
CA THR A 70 2.63 14.08 -8.96
C THR A 70 1.69 12.98 -9.44
N PHE A 71 1.10 12.25 -8.50
CA PHE A 71 0.17 11.16 -8.74
C PHE A 71 -1.18 11.45 -8.10
N ASN A 72 -2.24 11.10 -8.80
CA ASN A 72 -3.58 11.00 -8.29
C ASN A 72 -4.19 9.74 -8.92
N ILE A 73 -4.46 8.73 -8.10
CA ILE A 73 -4.81 7.38 -8.58
C ILE A 73 -5.96 6.84 -7.75
N ASP A 74 -7.09 6.60 -8.42
CA ASP A 74 -8.30 6.03 -7.86
C ASP A 74 -8.55 4.63 -8.45
N GLN A 75 -8.58 3.59 -7.63
CA GLN A 75 -8.99 2.23 -8.00
C GLN A 75 -10.22 1.78 -7.19
N ILE A 76 -11.33 1.53 -7.88
CA ILE A 76 -12.64 1.29 -7.27
C ILE A 76 -13.24 -0.03 -7.80
N GLY A 77 -13.28 -1.07 -6.97
CA GLY A 77 -13.94 -2.35 -7.30
C GLY A 77 -13.10 -3.28 -8.16
N ASN A 78 -13.20 -4.59 -7.85
CA ASN A 78 -12.63 -5.76 -8.53
C ASN A 78 -11.13 -5.73 -8.93
N GLU A 79 -10.37 -6.65 -8.33
CA GLU A 79 -8.95 -7.04 -8.47
C GLU A 79 -7.89 -5.93 -8.42
N ASN A 80 -8.10 -4.93 -7.59
CA ASN A 80 -7.22 -3.77 -7.38
C ASN A 80 -5.79 -4.10 -6.95
N LEU A 81 -4.80 -3.51 -7.63
CA LEU A 81 -3.37 -3.75 -7.46
C LEU A 81 -2.57 -2.57 -8.01
N LEU A 82 -1.53 -2.11 -7.31
CA LEU A 82 -0.43 -1.39 -7.96
C LEU A 82 0.90 -1.77 -7.30
N PHE A 83 1.91 -1.98 -8.14
CA PHE A 83 3.20 -2.54 -7.78
C PHE A 83 4.37 -1.84 -8.47
N GLY A 84 5.48 -1.74 -7.73
CA GLY A 84 6.84 -1.61 -8.23
C GLY A 84 7.53 -0.34 -7.75
N LYS A 85 8.57 0.07 -8.48
CA LYS A 85 9.44 1.17 -8.08
C LYS A 85 9.27 2.45 -8.86
N PHE A 86 9.58 3.56 -8.20
CA PHE A 86 9.95 4.79 -8.89
C PHE A 86 11.10 5.50 -8.22
N VAL A 87 11.75 6.37 -8.99
CA VAL A 87 12.83 7.23 -8.52
C VAL A 87 12.41 8.67 -8.75
N GLY A 88 12.34 9.46 -7.70
CA GLY A 88 12.20 10.89 -7.90
C GLY A 88 12.58 11.72 -6.69
N ASP A 89 13.30 12.81 -6.96
CA ASP A 89 13.80 13.73 -5.94
C ASP A 89 12.63 14.28 -5.11
N SER A 90 11.54 14.69 -5.77
CA SER A 90 10.31 15.11 -5.10
C SER A 90 9.09 14.39 -5.66
N SER A 91 8.20 13.94 -4.77
CA SER A 91 6.95 13.31 -5.19
C SER A 91 5.77 13.64 -4.28
N THR A 92 4.57 13.68 -4.87
CA THR A 92 3.30 13.83 -4.16
C THR A 92 2.29 12.83 -4.69
N ALA A 93 1.53 12.16 -3.82
CA ALA A 93 0.49 11.22 -4.24
C ALA A 93 -0.80 11.40 -3.44
N ASN A 94 -1.94 11.30 -4.13
CA ASN A 94 -3.24 11.06 -3.51
C ASN A 94 -3.79 9.76 -4.09
N LEU A 95 -4.07 8.79 -3.23
CA LEU A 95 -4.34 7.40 -3.60
C LEU A 95 -5.64 6.92 -2.96
N LEU A 96 -6.56 6.42 -3.77
CA LEU A 96 -7.87 5.95 -3.29
C LEU A 96 -8.12 4.49 -3.70
N TRP A 97 -8.41 3.66 -2.70
CA TRP A 97 -8.75 2.25 -2.85
C TRP A 97 -10.15 1.99 -2.28
N THR A 98 -11.09 1.63 -3.13
CA THR A 98 -12.42 1.17 -2.69
C THR A 98 -12.61 -0.27 -3.17
N GLY A 99 -12.82 -1.23 -2.27
CA GLY A 99 -12.72 -2.68 -2.50
C GLY A 99 -13.35 -3.17 -3.81
N ASP A 100 -12.73 -4.06 -4.60
CA ASP A 100 -12.25 -5.39 -4.19
C ASP A 100 -10.77 -5.71 -4.54
N SER A 101 -10.19 -6.60 -3.73
CA SER A 101 -8.83 -7.22 -3.70
C SER A 101 -7.58 -6.32 -3.62
N ASN A 102 -7.73 -5.10 -3.11
CA ASN A 102 -6.67 -4.09 -2.92
C ASN A 102 -5.29 -4.65 -2.50
N VAL A 103 -4.24 -4.26 -3.21
CA VAL A 103 -2.83 -4.34 -2.78
C VAL A 103 -2.09 -3.12 -3.31
N TRP A 104 -1.27 -2.46 -2.49
CA TRP A 104 -0.37 -1.40 -2.94
C TRP A 104 1.07 -1.75 -2.53
N ASP A 105 1.99 -1.78 -3.49
CA ASP A 105 3.41 -2.08 -3.31
C ASP A 105 4.24 -0.98 -4.00
N TRP A 106 4.90 -0.14 -3.20
CA TRP A 106 5.74 0.95 -3.70
C TRP A 106 7.13 0.94 -3.09
N ASP A 107 8.10 0.84 -4.00
CA ASP A 107 9.53 0.96 -3.75
C ASP A 107 10.01 2.36 -4.18
N VAL A 108 9.98 3.30 -3.24
CA VAL A 108 10.34 4.69 -3.49
C VAL A 108 11.84 4.91 -3.29
N GLY A 109 12.51 5.32 -4.37
CA GLY A 109 13.92 5.66 -4.32
C GLY A 109 14.86 4.44 -4.32
N TYR A 110 14.36 3.25 -4.67
CA TYR A 110 15.21 2.07 -4.86
C TYR A 110 16.37 2.42 -5.81
N ILE A 111 17.61 2.27 -5.33
CA ILE A 111 18.88 2.62 -6.01
C ILE A 111 18.97 4.07 -6.55
N GLY A 112 18.06 4.96 -6.15
CA GLY A 112 17.86 6.32 -6.67
C GLY A 112 17.68 7.36 -5.57
N SER A 113 17.03 8.49 -5.87
CA SER A 113 16.67 9.53 -4.89
C SER A 113 15.18 9.43 -4.51
N ALA A 114 14.91 9.86 -3.26
CA ALA A 114 13.60 10.17 -2.70
C ALA A 114 13.77 11.32 -1.69
N ASP A 115 14.26 12.48 -2.13
CA ASP A 115 14.60 13.60 -1.23
C ASP A 115 13.36 14.07 -0.44
N SER A 116 12.19 14.17 -1.07
CA SER A 116 10.96 14.62 -0.39
C SER A 116 9.69 14.00 -0.96
N SER A 117 8.92 13.34 -0.11
CA SER A 117 7.65 12.70 -0.48
C SER A 117 6.49 13.16 0.42
N ALA A 118 5.30 13.31 -0.16
CA ALA A 118 4.06 13.54 0.58
C ALA A 118 2.91 12.70 0.00
N TYR A 119 2.39 11.76 0.77
CA TYR A 119 1.41 10.77 0.31
C TYR A 119 0.18 10.75 1.21
N ASP A 120 -0.99 10.84 0.58
CA ASP A 120 -2.31 10.77 1.20
C ASP A 120 -3.06 9.56 0.64
N VAL A 121 -3.35 8.57 1.50
CA VAL A 121 -3.86 7.26 1.10
C VAL A 121 -5.15 6.90 1.84
N ASP A 122 -6.21 6.66 1.09
CA ASP A 122 -7.52 6.25 1.59
C ASP A 122 -7.86 4.83 1.13
N ILE A 123 -8.10 3.91 2.07
CA ILE A 123 -8.50 2.53 1.79
C ILE A 123 -9.84 2.21 2.46
N THR A 124 -10.82 1.81 1.65
CA THR A 124 -12.09 1.24 2.11
C THR A 124 -12.30 -0.13 1.46
N GLY A 125 -12.07 -1.23 2.18
CA GLY A 125 -12.19 -2.58 1.63
C GLY A 125 -12.12 -3.69 2.67
N ASP A 126 -12.73 -4.85 2.39
CA ASP A 126 -12.86 -5.93 3.38
C ASP A 126 -11.52 -6.58 3.77
N SER A 127 -10.61 -6.78 2.80
CA SER A 127 -9.26 -7.31 3.00
C SER A 127 -8.25 -6.46 2.23
N ASN A 128 -7.24 -5.92 2.90
CA ASN A 128 -6.23 -5.04 2.30
C ASN A 128 -4.82 -5.51 2.63
N THR A 129 -3.90 -5.32 1.68
CA THR A 129 -2.47 -5.57 1.85
C THR A 129 -1.65 -4.37 1.38
N MET A 130 -0.60 -4.04 2.12
CA MET A 130 0.34 -2.96 1.78
C MET A 130 1.76 -3.46 2.02
N ASP A 131 2.62 -3.16 1.07
CA ASP A 131 4.08 -3.23 1.19
C ASP A 131 4.61 -1.85 0.77
N PHE A 132 5.34 -1.15 1.64
CA PHE A 132 5.81 0.18 1.31
C PHE A 132 7.22 0.37 1.84
N ASP A 133 8.11 0.65 0.89
CA ASP A 133 9.49 0.95 1.15
C ASP A 133 9.79 2.36 0.65
N GLN A 134 10.23 3.24 1.55
CA GLN A 134 10.88 4.47 1.15
C GLN A 134 12.24 4.60 1.79
N GLY A 135 13.23 4.88 0.96
CA GLY A 135 14.60 4.96 1.40
C GLY A 135 15.20 3.57 1.42
N TYR A 136 16.32 3.45 0.72
CA TYR A 136 17.07 2.22 0.59
C TYR A 136 18.52 2.55 0.98
N ASN A 137 19.52 2.01 0.29
CA ASN A 137 20.92 2.41 0.50
C ASN A 137 21.26 3.84 0.05
N ALA A 138 20.31 4.56 -0.57
CA ALA A 138 20.45 5.94 -0.96
C ALA A 138 19.66 6.82 0.01
N SER A 139 20.26 7.92 0.46
CA SER A 139 19.69 8.82 1.46
C SER A 139 18.44 9.50 0.90
N ALA A 140 17.31 9.20 1.52
CA ALA A 140 16.05 9.92 1.37
C ALA A 140 15.96 10.92 2.53
N GLU A 141 15.51 12.15 2.28
CA GLU A 141 15.54 13.18 3.33
C GLU A 141 14.21 13.23 4.09
N ARG A 142 13.07 13.26 3.40
CA ARG A 142 11.76 13.50 4.02
C ARG A 142 10.61 12.65 3.49
N LEU A 143 9.76 12.20 4.41
CA LEU A 143 8.47 11.58 4.11
C LEU A 143 7.36 12.15 5.01
N ASP A 144 6.27 12.56 4.39
CA ASP A 144 4.97 12.76 5.04
C ASP A 144 4.00 11.72 4.47
N LEU A 145 3.60 10.75 5.28
CA LEU A 145 2.73 9.66 4.85
C LEU A 145 1.50 9.62 5.76
N ASP A 146 0.33 9.75 5.14
CA ASP A 146 -0.97 9.69 5.77
C ASP A 146 -1.75 8.49 5.22
N LEU A 147 -2.23 7.62 6.10
CA LEU A 147 -3.04 6.46 5.76
C LEU A 147 -4.33 6.43 6.58
N THR A 148 -5.47 6.36 5.89
CA THR A 148 -6.78 6.06 6.48
C THR A 148 -7.32 4.73 5.97
N VAL A 149 -7.71 3.83 6.87
CA VAL A 149 -8.22 2.51 6.53
C VAL A 149 -9.54 2.22 7.21
N ILE A 150 -10.53 1.81 6.41
CA ILE A 150 -11.78 1.22 6.86
C ILE A 150 -11.88 -0.16 6.22
N GLY A 151 -11.53 -1.20 6.99
CA GLY A 151 -11.47 -2.56 6.46
C GLY A 151 -11.48 -3.65 7.52
N SER A 152 -12.05 -4.81 7.19
CA SER A 152 -12.23 -5.88 8.18
C SER A 152 -10.90 -6.57 8.52
N SER A 153 -10.04 -6.79 7.54
CA SER A 153 -8.74 -7.44 7.67
C SER A 153 -7.64 -6.65 6.95
N ASN A 154 -6.54 -6.34 7.63
CA ASN A 154 -5.44 -5.56 7.07
C ASN A 154 -4.10 -6.23 7.37
N ILE A 155 -3.22 -6.31 6.37
CA ILE A 155 -1.86 -6.87 6.51
C ILE A 155 -0.88 -5.87 5.91
N PHE A 156 -0.11 -5.18 6.75
CA PHE A 156 0.79 -4.11 6.31
C PHE A 156 2.23 -4.41 6.71
N ASP A 157 3.15 -4.18 5.76
CA ASP A 157 4.58 -4.08 5.98
C ASP A 157 5.03 -2.71 5.47
N VAL A 158 5.79 -1.98 6.28
CA VAL A 158 6.14 -0.58 6.01
C VAL A 158 7.56 -0.32 6.51
N ASP A 159 8.51 -0.12 5.60
CA ASP A 159 9.88 0.23 5.93
C ASP A 159 10.24 1.63 5.43
N ILE A 160 10.56 2.51 6.38
CA ILE A 160 10.92 3.90 6.13
C ILE A 160 12.36 4.15 6.60
N ASP A 161 13.24 4.53 5.67
CA ASP A 161 14.67 4.83 5.87
C ASP A 161 14.97 6.26 5.38
N VAL A 162 14.67 7.27 6.22
CA VAL A 162 14.75 8.69 5.82
C VAL A 162 15.32 9.56 6.95
N ASP A 163 15.79 10.77 6.64
CA ASP A 163 16.28 11.69 7.68
C ASP A 163 15.18 12.21 8.62
N ASP A 164 13.96 12.42 8.12
CA ASP A 164 12.81 12.94 8.86
C ASP A 164 11.50 12.38 8.26
N ALA A 165 10.67 11.78 9.10
CA ALA A 165 9.43 11.14 8.63
C ALA A 165 8.29 11.36 9.61
N VAL A 166 7.13 11.68 9.06
CA VAL A 166 5.85 11.67 9.75
C VAL A 166 5.00 10.55 9.13
N TRP A 167 4.64 9.56 9.95
CA TRP A 167 3.83 8.42 9.56
C TRP A 167 2.53 8.41 10.38
N ASN A 168 1.43 8.84 9.77
CA ASN A 168 0.11 8.86 10.38
C ASN A 168 -0.74 7.70 9.86
N MET A 169 -1.26 6.89 10.78
CA MET A 169 -2.12 5.74 10.49
C MET A 169 -3.43 5.87 11.26
N ASP A 170 -4.57 5.86 10.57
CA ASP A 170 -5.90 5.76 11.17
C ASP A 170 -6.60 4.50 10.66
N ILE A 171 -6.74 3.49 11.54
CA ILE A 171 -7.13 2.13 11.15
C ILE A 171 -8.37 1.69 11.92
N THR A 172 -9.47 1.60 11.19
CA THR A 172 -10.73 1.00 11.66
C THR A 172 -10.89 -0.41 11.08
N GLY A 173 -10.79 -1.44 11.93
CA GLY A 173 -10.82 -2.82 11.46
C GLY A 173 -10.72 -3.91 12.52
N GLY A 174 -11.19 -5.13 12.19
CA GLY A 174 -11.36 -6.23 13.14
C GLY A 174 -10.20 -7.22 13.26
N SER A 175 -9.30 -7.28 12.27
CA SER A 175 -8.10 -8.14 12.25
C SER A 175 -6.98 -7.41 11.52
N ASN A 176 -6.10 -6.75 12.26
CA ASN A 176 -5.01 -5.97 11.69
C ASN A 176 -3.69 -6.64 12.05
N ASN A 177 -2.85 -6.94 11.08
CA ASN A 177 -1.48 -7.41 11.28
C ASN A 177 -0.54 -6.38 10.64
N ILE A 178 0.15 -5.61 11.47
CA ILE A 178 0.91 -4.44 11.00
C ILE A 178 2.33 -4.56 11.50
N ASN A 179 3.28 -4.59 10.59
CA ASN A 179 4.68 -4.36 10.87
C ASN A 179 5.07 -2.99 10.30
N THR A 180 5.70 -2.16 11.11
CA THR A 180 6.24 -0.90 10.63
C THR A 180 7.61 -0.62 11.24
N MET A 181 8.52 -0.19 10.38
CA MET A 181 9.84 0.28 10.74
C MET A 181 10.02 1.73 10.24
N GLN A 182 10.51 2.57 11.14
CA GLN A 182 11.04 3.88 10.80
C GLN A 182 12.46 3.97 11.34
N LYS A 183 13.41 4.28 10.46
CA LYS A 183 14.81 4.38 10.83
C LYS A 183 15.55 5.48 10.09
N ASP A 184 16.79 5.65 10.55
CA ASP A 184 17.71 6.73 10.23
C ASP A 184 17.38 8.03 10.96
N GLY A 185 18.03 9.14 10.61
CA GLY A 185 17.51 10.46 10.85
C GLY A 185 17.26 10.90 12.29
N ALA A 186 16.48 11.98 12.38
CA ALA A 186 15.96 12.60 13.59
C ALA A 186 14.50 13.05 13.33
N GLU A 187 13.83 13.58 14.34
CA GLU A 187 12.48 14.18 14.21
C GLU A 187 11.40 13.22 13.68
N HIS A 188 11.62 11.92 13.85
CA HIS A 188 10.68 10.88 13.45
C HIS A 188 9.39 10.88 14.28
N GLU A 189 8.24 10.79 13.62
CA GLU A 189 6.93 10.66 14.23
C GLU A 189 6.15 9.46 13.66
N ILE A 190 5.64 8.60 14.55
CA ILE A 190 4.61 7.61 14.24
C ILE A 190 3.37 7.96 15.05
N ASN A 191 2.25 8.21 14.37
CA ASN A 191 0.97 8.48 15.00
C ASN A 191 -0.03 7.40 14.57
N LEU A 192 -0.43 6.52 15.49
CA LEU A 192 -1.38 5.44 15.23
C LEU A 192 -2.68 5.68 15.97
N THR A 193 -3.78 5.78 15.21
CA THR A 193 -5.15 5.61 15.70
C THR A 193 -5.64 4.23 15.29
N HIS A 194 -6.09 3.43 16.25
CA HIS A 194 -6.69 2.13 15.97
C HIS A 194 -8.03 1.97 16.66
N VAL A 195 -9.06 1.68 15.88
CA VAL A 195 -10.41 1.35 16.35
C VAL A 195 -10.80 -0.05 15.87
N GLY A 196 -11.06 -0.99 16.79
CA GLY A 196 -11.59 -2.30 16.41
C GLY A 196 -11.25 -3.44 17.36
N SER A 197 -10.72 -4.54 16.84
CA SER A 197 -10.43 -5.73 17.65
C SER A 197 -9.23 -6.51 17.14
N SER A 198 -8.66 -7.35 17.99
CA SER A 198 -7.72 -8.43 17.62
C SER A 198 -6.54 -7.98 16.74
N ALA A 199 -6.08 -6.73 16.89
CA ALA A 199 -4.91 -6.25 16.17
C ALA A 199 -3.63 -6.90 16.72
N ASP A 200 -2.66 -7.11 15.84
CA ASP A 200 -1.28 -7.50 16.11
C ASP A 200 -0.40 -6.45 15.42
N ILE A 201 0.27 -5.61 16.19
CA ILE A 201 0.99 -4.44 15.69
C ILE A 201 2.41 -4.42 16.25
N ASP A 202 3.40 -4.49 15.37
CA ASP A 202 4.81 -4.35 15.65
C ASP A 202 5.31 -2.99 15.13
N ILE A 203 5.82 -2.17 16.04
CA ILE A 203 6.40 -0.84 15.74
C ILE A 203 7.88 -0.86 16.08
N ASN A 204 8.74 -0.59 15.09
CA ASN A 204 10.17 -0.41 15.27
C ASN A 204 10.54 1.03 14.89
N GLN A 205 10.99 1.84 15.85
CA GLN A 205 11.46 3.21 15.58
C GLN A 205 12.90 3.36 16.06
N LEU A 206 13.81 3.58 15.12
CA LEU A 206 15.25 3.51 15.33
C LEU A 206 15.91 4.80 14.86
N SER A 207 16.37 5.66 15.76
CA SER A 207 17.08 6.86 15.31
C SER A 207 18.46 6.53 14.75
N GLY A 208 18.85 7.18 13.65
CA GLY A 208 20.15 7.03 12.99
C GLY A 208 21.23 7.99 13.50
N THR A 209 22.00 8.54 12.57
CA THR A 209 23.02 9.55 12.88
C THR A 209 22.43 10.94 12.81
N CYS A 210 22.47 11.69 13.92
CA CYS A 210 21.95 13.05 13.91
C CYS A 210 22.76 13.95 12.97
N PRO A 211 22.10 14.88 12.24
CA PRO A 211 22.81 15.86 11.44
C PRO A 211 23.87 16.60 12.24
N THR A 212 24.94 17.04 11.57
CA THR A 212 26.06 17.71 12.25
C THR A 212 25.58 18.96 12.96
N GLY A 213 25.65 18.96 14.30
CA GLY A 213 25.18 20.06 15.14
C GLY A 213 23.85 19.80 15.85
N VAL A 214 23.19 18.67 15.58
CA VAL A 214 22.02 18.18 16.30
C VAL A 214 22.47 17.24 17.43
N SER A 215 22.01 17.50 18.65
CA SER A 215 22.46 16.76 19.85
C SER A 215 21.63 15.52 20.17
N THR A 216 20.43 15.42 19.61
CA THR A 216 19.46 14.35 19.89
C THR A 216 18.66 14.08 18.64
N CYS A 217 18.60 12.82 18.23
CA CYS A 217 17.69 12.36 17.21
C CYS A 217 16.43 11.89 17.93
N ASN A 218 15.42 12.74 17.99
CA ASN A 218 14.16 12.38 18.63
C ASN A 218 13.34 11.48 17.71
N GLY A 219 12.73 10.46 18.29
CA GLY A 219 11.59 9.74 17.73
C GLY A 219 10.41 9.87 18.68
N ILE A 220 9.22 10.07 18.13
CA ILE A 220 7.96 10.16 18.87
C ILE A 220 7.02 9.09 18.33
N ILE A 221 6.39 8.36 19.24
CA ILE A 221 5.31 7.42 18.93
C ILE A 221 4.09 7.87 19.74
N THR A 222 3.00 8.21 19.05
CA THR A 222 1.71 8.56 19.64
C THR A 222 0.69 7.49 19.28
N LEU A 223 0.00 6.94 20.28
CA LEU A 223 -1.02 5.91 20.09
C LEU A 223 -2.37 6.38 20.64
N ASP A 224 -3.43 6.23 19.84
CA ASP A 224 -4.82 6.32 20.24
C ASP A 224 -5.53 5.00 19.91
N ILE A 225 -5.85 4.20 20.94
CA ILE A 225 -6.28 2.81 20.77
C ILE A 225 -7.64 2.59 21.44
N ASP A 226 -8.66 2.27 20.64
CA ASP A 226 -9.96 1.77 21.05
C ASP A 226 -10.12 0.33 20.53
N SER A 227 -9.68 -0.66 21.31
CA SER A 227 -9.62 -2.04 20.83
C SER A 227 -9.92 -3.12 21.86
N GLU A 228 -10.49 -4.22 21.36
CA GLU A 228 -10.74 -5.46 22.10
C GLU A 228 -9.72 -6.52 21.69
N ASN A 229 -8.80 -6.88 22.60
CA ASN A 229 -7.77 -7.91 22.40
C ASN A 229 -6.66 -7.55 21.38
N ALA A 230 -6.31 -6.27 21.23
CA ALA A 230 -5.09 -5.89 20.50
C ALA A 230 -3.81 -6.30 21.26
N THR A 231 -2.80 -6.72 20.52
CA THR A 231 -1.41 -6.87 20.94
C THR A 231 -0.59 -5.84 20.18
N ILE A 232 0.16 -5.02 20.91
CA ILE A 232 1.04 -4.00 20.32
C ILE A 232 2.42 -4.14 20.96
N GLN A 233 3.43 -4.31 20.13
CA GLN A 233 4.84 -4.38 20.51
C GLN A 233 5.57 -3.17 19.93
N ILE A 234 6.39 -2.53 20.75
CA ILE A 234 7.14 -1.33 20.38
C ILE A 234 8.61 -1.52 20.74
N ASN A 235 9.48 -1.39 19.74
CA ASN A 235 10.92 -1.33 19.90
C ASN A 235 11.40 0.05 19.47
N GLN A 236 11.73 0.90 20.44
CA GLN A 236 12.29 2.23 20.18
C GLN A 236 13.76 2.27 20.63
N LYS A 237 14.67 2.66 19.73
CA LYS A 237 16.11 2.70 20.02
C LYS A 237 16.77 3.97 19.49
N ASP A 238 17.66 4.54 20.29
CA ASP A 238 18.60 5.58 19.85
C ASP A 238 19.83 4.94 19.19
N SER A 239 19.64 4.18 18.11
CA SER A 239 20.73 3.43 17.45
C SER A 239 20.41 3.07 16.01
N SER A 240 21.40 3.21 15.12
CA SER A 240 21.32 2.88 13.70
C SER A 240 21.37 1.36 13.39
N THR A 241 21.14 0.49 14.37
CA THR A 241 21.26 -0.97 14.21
C THR A 241 20.08 -1.69 14.82
N ASP A 242 19.40 -2.52 14.02
CA ASP A 242 18.36 -3.42 14.47
C ASP A 242 18.98 -4.69 15.09
N SER A 243 19.07 -4.72 16.43
CA SER A 243 19.51 -5.90 17.20
C SER A 243 18.50 -6.37 18.21
#